data_AF-A0A5S5BTP0-F1
#
_entry.id   AF-A0A5S5BTP0-F1
#
_cell.length_a   1.000
_cell.length_b   1.000
_cell.length_c   1.000
_cell.angle_alpha   90.00
_cell.angle_beta   90.00
_cell.angle_gamma   90.00
#
_symmetry.space_group_name_H-M   'P 1'
#
loop_
_entity.id
_entity.type
_entity.pdbx_description
1 polymer ?
#
loop_
_entity_poly.entity_id
_entity_poly.type
_entity_poly.pdbx_seq_one_letter_code
_entity_poly.pdbx_strand_id
1 'polypeptide(L)'
;MARATLEVAQVLKRTKERLEHYSSNTWQLRTLHAIRKCRTAALGGHIDSCTNSSCNKLHLSYNSCRNRHCPKCQGHKQELWIRKREEELLNVPHYHVVFTLPDTINTLCLYRPKEVYTLLFASAWSVIKDFGSNPKFLGARMGMIAILHTWGQNLSLHPHLHCIVPGGGMTAAGNWKDIAKAKSGYRKARYLFPVKAMSTVFRARFVAGLKKQFEQPISFYEALFKKNWVVYCKAPFYQNRHVVEYLGRYTHKIAISNHRIVSLKDNKVTFSTKDYRRGGAKYKLILPDAEFIRRFCLHILPKGFTRIRHYGILSSS
;
A
#
# COMPACT_ATOMS: atom_id res chain seq x y z
N MET A 1 12.18 10.25 -15.46
CA MET A 1 11.16 9.62 -16.32
C MET A 1 10.42 10.71 -17.07
N ALA A 2 10.06 10.49 -18.33
CA ALA A 2 9.22 11.42 -19.10
C ALA A 2 7.87 11.63 -18.40
N ARG A 3 7.25 12.81 -18.57
CA ARG A 3 5.93 13.11 -17.99
C ARG A 3 4.86 12.22 -18.63
N ALA A 4 3.94 11.68 -17.83
CA ALA A 4 2.80 10.96 -18.37
C ALA A 4 1.92 11.88 -19.24
N THR A 5 1.54 11.42 -20.43
CA THR A 5 0.70 12.16 -21.38
C THR A 5 -0.77 12.19 -20.94
N LEU A 6 -1.22 11.11 -20.30
CA LEU A 6 -2.57 10.95 -19.78
C LEU A 6 -2.57 10.81 -18.27
N GLU A 7 -3.55 11.42 -17.60
CA GLU A 7 -3.56 11.57 -16.16
C GLU A 7 -4.96 11.38 -15.57
N VAL A 8 -5.03 10.89 -14.32
CA VAL A 8 -6.31 10.77 -13.58
C VAL A 8 -7.07 12.11 -13.55
N ALA A 9 -6.35 13.23 -13.45
CA ALA A 9 -6.95 14.57 -13.43
C ALA A 9 -7.77 14.89 -14.69
N GLN A 10 -7.38 14.37 -15.86
CA GLN A 10 -8.12 14.58 -17.11
C GLN A 10 -9.44 13.80 -17.11
N VAL A 11 -9.47 12.58 -16.58
CA VAL A 11 -10.72 11.81 -16.39
C VAL A 11 -11.68 12.59 -15.50
N LEU A 12 -11.19 13.08 -14.35
CA LEU A 12 -12.00 13.87 -13.41
C LEU A 12 -12.45 15.22 -13.98
N LYS A 13 -11.74 15.76 -14.99
CA LYS A 13 -12.13 17.00 -15.66
C LYS A 13 -13.28 16.77 -16.64
N ARG A 14 -13.31 15.64 -17.35
CA ARG A 14 -14.40 15.25 -18.26
C ARG A 14 -15.71 15.06 -17.52
N THR A 15 -15.65 14.51 -16.32
CA THR A 15 -16.84 14.21 -15.51
C THR A 15 -17.09 15.24 -14.40
N LYS A 16 -16.57 16.47 -14.52
CA LYS A 16 -16.50 17.45 -13.41
C LYS A 16 -17.85 17.70 -12.73
N GLU A 17 -18.94 17.72 -13.51
CA GLU A 17 -20.31 18.03 -13.07
C GLU A 17 -20.99 16.83 -12.38
N ARG A 18 -20.45 15.62 -12.56
CA ARG A 18 -21.04 14.37 -12.03
C ARG A 18 -20.19 13.74 -10.93
N LEU A 19 -19.14 14.41 -10.45
CA LEU A 19 -18.21 13.83 -9.47
C LEU A 19 -18.89 13.44 -8.16
N GLU A 20 -19.93 14.18 -7.75
CA GLU A 20 -20.71 13.88 -6.56
C GLU A 20 -21.42 12.52 -6.65
N HIS A 21 -21.92 12.14 -7.84
CA HIS A 21 -22.58 10.84 -8.07
C HIS A 21 -21.63 9.64 -7.94
N TYR A 22 -20.31 9.86 -8.00
CA TYR A 22 -19.30 8.79 -7.88
C TYR A 22 -18.67 8.71 -6.48
N SER A 23 -18.96 9.66 -5.60
CA SER A 23 -18.39 9.74 -4.26
C SER A 23 -19.41 9.33 -3.21
N SER A 24 -19.01 8.46 -2.28
CA SER A 24 -19.90 8.02 -1.19
C SER A 24 -19.95 9.02 -0.03
N ASN A 25 -19.07 10.02 0.00
CA ASN A 25 -19.01 11.05 1.03
C ASN A 25 -18.23 12.29 0.59
N THR A 26 -18.35 13.36 1.37
CA THR A 26 -17.69 14.65 1.12
C THR A 26 -16.15 14.57 1.11
N TRP A 27 -15.56 13.62 1.84
CA TRP A 27 -14.11 13.42 1.86
C TRP A 27 -13.58 12.89 0.53
N GLN A 28 -14.27 11.91 -0.06
CA GLN A 28 -13.98 11.42 -1.41
C GLN A 28 -14.17 12.55 -2.43
N LEU A 29 -15.31 13.26 -2.40
CA LEU A 29 -15.60 14.35 -3.34
C LEU A 29 -14.51 15.44 -3.32
N ARG A 30 -14.14 15.92 -2.12
CA ARG A 30 -13.06 16.91 -1.94
C ARG A 30 -11.73 16.39 -2.46
N THR A 31 -11.44 15.11 -2.27
CA THR A 31 -10.23 14.47 -2.80
C THR A 31 -10.23 14.44 -4.33
N LEU A 32 -11.34 14.07 -4.96
CA LEU A 32 -11.47 14.08 -6.43
C LEU A 32 -11.28 15.50 -6.99
N HIS A 33 -11.91 16.51 -6.39
CA HIS A 33 -11.72 17.90 -6.81
C HIS A 33 -10.27 18.39 -6.61
N ALA A 34 -9.61 18.02 -5.51
CA ALA A 34 -8.20 18.35 -5.29
C ALA A 34 -7.29 17.73 -6.38
N ILE A 35 -7.54 16.47 -6.75
CA ILE A 35 -6.77 15.80 -7.81
C ILE A 35 -7.04 16.45 -9.17
N ARG A 36 -8.31 16.76 -9.49
CA ARG A 36 -8.72 17.42 -10.73
C ARG A 36 -8.04 18.78 -10.94
N LYS A 37 -7.94 19.60 -9.88
CA LYS A 37 -7.32 20.94 -9.93
C LYS A 37 -5.79 20.91 -9.87
N CYS A 38 -5.19 19.76 -9.57
CA CYS A 38 -3.76 19.66 -9.29
C CYS A 38 -2.87 20.04 -10.48
N ARG A 39 -1.90 20.95 -10.25
CA ARG A 39 -0.98 21.49 -11.26
C ARG A 39 -1.73 22.17 -12.41
N THR A 40 -2.71 23.01 -12.08
CA THR A 40 -3.45 23.85 -13.01
C THR A 40 -3.52 25.28 -12.47
N ALA A 41 -3.88 26.25 -13.33
CA ALA A 41 -4.06 27.66 -12.94
C ALA A 41 -5.07 27.85 -11.78
N ALA A 42 -6.01 26.91 -11.59
CA ALA A 42 -6.97 26.96 -10.49
C ALA A 42 -6.36 26.87 -9.09
N LEU A 43 -5.06 26.55 -8.97
CA LEU A 43 -4.30 26.56 -7.71
C LEU A 43 -3.22 27.65 -7.68
N GLY A 44 -3.19 28.54 -8.67
CA GLY A 44 -2.09 29.48 -8.89
C GLY A 44 -0.80 28.80 -9.36
N GLY A 45 0.26 29.59 -9.49
CA GLY A 45 1.57 29.11 -9.93
C GLY A 45 2.66 30.16 -9.72
N HIS A 46 3.86 29.80 -10.13
CA HIS A 46 5.07 30.61 -10.07
C HIS A 46 5.66 30.74 -11.47
N ILE A 47 6.29 31.88 -11.74
CA ILE A 47 7.06 32.12 -12.96
C ILE A 47 8.50 32.32 -12.50
N ASP A 48 9.37 31.39 -12.87
CA ASP A 48 10.78 31.41 -12.54
C ASP A 48 11.59 31.79 -13.78
N SER A 49 12.52 32.73 -13.66
CA SER A 49 13.46 33.03 -14.75
C SER A 49 14.71 32.16 -14.61
N CYS A 50 15.08 31.43 -15.66
CA CYS A 50 16.28 30.60 -15.64
C CYS A 50 17.54 31.46 -15.78
N THR A 51 18.35 31.53 -14.73
CA THR A 51 19.64 32.26 -14.74
C THR A 51 20.74 31.52 -15.49
N ASN A 52 20.50 30.29 -15.96
CA ASN A 52 21.45 29.57 -16.79
C ASN A 52 21.52 30.23 -18.18
N SER A 53 22.71 30.69 -18.56
CA SER A 53 23.01 31.35 -19.83
C SER A 53 22.62 30.52 -21.05
N SER A 54 22.64 29.19 -20.96
CA SER A 54 22.22 28.31 -22.06
C SER A 54 20.71 28.09 -22.16
N CYS A 55 19.94 28.49 -21.15
CA CYS A 55 18.48 28.32 -21.11
C CYS A 55 17.76 29.65 -21.31
N ASN A 56 18.02 30.65 -20.45
CA ASN A 56 17.44 31.99 -20.42
C ASN A 56 15.91 32.06 -20.65
N LYS A 57 15.17 31.03 -20.24
CA LYS A 57 13.72 30.91 -20.42
C LYS A 57 12.97 31.18 -19.12
N LEU A 58 11.75 31.68 -19.27
CA LEU A 58 10.75 31.68 -18.20
C LEU A 58 10.14 30.28 -18.06
N HIS A 59 10.08 29.80 -16.82
CA HIS A 59 9.47 28.54 -16.46
C HIS A 59 8.21 28.78 -15.64
N LEU A 60 7.05 28.41 -16.19
CA LEU A 60 5.78 28.45 -15.48
C LEU A 60 5.53 27.13 -14.75
N SER A 61 5.31 27.22 -13.44
CA SER A 61 5.07 26.08 -12.56
C SER A 61 3.78 26.24 -11.76
N TYR A 62 2.74 25.44 -12.05
CA TYR A 62 1.51 25.45 -11.27
C TYR A 62 1.63 24.74 -9.92
N ASN A 63 0.87 25.20 -8.93
CA ASN A 63 0.87 24.63 -7.59
C ASN A 63 0.27 23.22 -7.52
N SER A 64 0.82 22.41 -6.61
CA SER A 64 0.34 21.05 -6.35
C SER A 64 -0.81 21.05 -5.34
N CYS A 65 -1.77 20.14 -5.47
CA CYS A 65 -2.88 20.03 -4.52
C CYS A 65 -2.47 19.43 -3.16
N ARG A 66 -1.23 18.93 -3.04
CA ARG A 66 -0.64 18.27 -1.86
C ARG A 66 -1.42 17.06 -1.30
N ASN A 67 -2.53 16.65 -1.93
CA ASN A 67 -3.34 15.51 -1.49
C ASN A 67 -2.57 14.19 -1.64
N ARG A 68 -2.61 13.37 -0.58
CA ARG A 68 -1.91 12.07 -0.47
C ARG A 68 -2.35 11.01 -1.49
N HIS A 69 -3.54 11.17 -2.08
CA HIS A 69 -4.08 10.27 -3.10
C HIS A 69 -3.83 10.77 -4.54
N CYS A 70 -3.16 11.92 -4.71
CA CYS A 70 -2.90 12.46 -6.04
C CYS A 70 -1.69 11.77 -6.70
N PRO A 71 -1.84 11.13 -7.88
CA PRO A 71 -0.73 10.49 -8.58
C PRO A 71 0.39 11.44 -9.02
N LYS A 72 0.13 12.75 -9.08
CA LYS A 72 1.15 13.77 -9.42
C LYS A 72 1.99 14.21 -8.23
N CYS A 73 1.38 14.34 -7.05
CA CYS A 73 2.00 15.01 -5.91
C CYS A 73 2.95 14.11 -5.10
N GLN A 74 2.83 12.79 -5.23
CA GLN A 74 3.52 11.88 -4.33
C GLN A 74 4.97 11.57 -4.74
N GLY A 75 5.40 11.88 -5.96
CA GLY A 75 6.74 11.53 -6.45
C GLY A 75 7.89 12.11 -5.62
N HIS A 76 7.90 13.42 -5.39
CA HIS A 76 8.96 14.04 -4.59
C HIS A 76 8.90 13.65 -3.10
N LYS A 77 7.69 13.54 -2.53
CA LYS A 77 7.50 13.06 -1.16
C LYS A 77 7.98 11.62 -0.97
N GLN A 78 7.81 10.80 -2.01
CA GLN A 78 8.32 9.44 -2.06
C GLN A 78 9.84 9.42 -1.94
N GLU A 79 10.56 10.20 -2.74
CA GLU A 79 12.03 10.23 -2.72
C GLU A 79 12.59 10.73 -1.39
N LEU A 80 12.03 11.80 -0.82
CA LEU A 80 12.45 12.30 0.49
C LEU A 80 12.20 11.28 1.61
N TRP A 81 11.02 10.64 1.59
CA TRP A 81 10.68 9.62 2.58
C TRP A 81 11.57 8.38 2.44
N ILE A 82 11.89 7.97 1.21
CA ILE A 82 12.80 6.87 0.88
C ILE A 82 14.17 7.12 1.52
N ARG A 83 14.76 8.31 1.29
CA ARG A 83 16.08 8.67 1.85
C ARG A 83 16.08 8.63 3.37
N LYS A 84 15.09 9.26 4.00
CA LYS A 84 14.97 9.24 5.46
C LYS A 84 14.79 7.81 6.01
N ARG A 85 14.08 6.94 5.30
CA ARG A 85 13.88 5.55 5.75
C ARG A 85 15.11 4.68 5.53
N GLU A 86 15.96 4.98 4.55
CA GLU A 86 17.23 4.27 4.34
C GLU A 86 18.14 4.39 5.57
N GLU A 87 18.22 5.58 6.14
CA GLU A 87 19.02 5.88 7.34
C GLU A 87 18.48 5.18 8.59
N GLU A 88 17.17 4.92 8.67
CA GLU A 88 16.52 4.27 9.81
C GLU A 88 16.53 2.74 9.73
N LEU A 89 16.88 2.14 8.58
CA LEU A 89 16.89 0.69 8.41
C LEU A 89 18.17 0.08 9.00
N LEU A 90 17.98 -0.92 9.85
CA LEU A 90 19.07 -1.74 10.38
C LEU A 90 19.87 -2.36 9.22
N ASN A 91 21.20 -2.44 9.32
CA ASN A 91 22.04 -3.09 8.32
C ASN A 91 21.95 -4.63 8.41
N VAL A 92 20.77 -5.17 8.12
CA VAL A 92 20.43 -6.59 8.18
C VAL A 92 19.55 -6.97 6.99
N PRO A 93 19.51 -8.25 6.59
CA PRO A 93 18.59 -8.68 5.55
C PRO A 93 17.14 -8.39 5.97
N HIS A 94 16.30 -7.96 5.02
CA HIS A 94 14.89 -7.69 5.29
C HIS A 94 13.97 -8.57 4.45
N TYR A 95 12.94 -9.13 5.08
CA TYR A 95 11.91 -9.92 4.44
C TYR A 95 10.72 -9.05 4.05
N HIS A 96 10.18 -9.31 2.86
CA HIS A 96 8.89 -8.78 2.44
C HIS A 96 7.79 -9.79 2.76
N VAL A 97 6.95 -9.47 3.74
CA VAL A 97 5.79 -10.27 4.13
C VAL A 97 4.52 -9.55 3.69
N VAL A 98 3.58 -10.25 3.05
CA VAL A 98 2.26 -9.71 2.68
C VAL A 98 1.17 -10.42 3.46
N PHE A 99 0.28 -9.65 4.08
CA PHE A 99 -0.96 -10.15 4.68
C PHE A 99 -2.14 -9.64 3.85
N THR A 100 -2.93 -10.54 3.30
CA THR A 100 -4.05 -10.19 2.39
C THR A 100 -5.39 -10.62 2.99
N LEU A 101 -6.38 -9.73 2.94
CA LEU A 101 -7.77 -10.06 3.31
C LEU A 101 -8.51 -10.73 2.14
N PRO A 102 -9.34 -11.76 2.39
CA PRO A 102 -10.20 -12.33 1.36
C PRO A 102 -11.29 -11.35 0.94
N ASP A 103 -11.76 -11.49 -0.30
CA ASP A 103 -12.83 -10.67 -0.90
C ASP A 103 -14.15 -10.73 -0.13
N THR A 104 -14.39 -11.77 0.66
CA THR A 104 -15.57 -11.89 1.56
C THR A 104 -15.66 -10.72 2.54
N ILE A 105 -14.54 -10.08 2.90
CA ILE A 105 -14.49 -8.94 3.83
C ILE A 105 -14.72 -7.60 3.11
N ASN A 106 -14.73 -7.57 1.77
CA ASN A 106 -14.79 -6.32 1.01
C ASN A 106 -15.98 -5.45 1.39
N THR A 107 -17.15 -6.03 1.63
CA THR A 107 -18.34 -5.30 2.08
C THR A 107 -18.07 -4.52 3.38
N LEU A 108 -17.49 -5.17 4.40
CA LEU A 108 -17.09 -4.49 5.64
C LEU A 108 -16.02 -3.41 5.40
N CYS A 109 -15.08 -3.64 4.46
CA CYS A 109 -14.11 -2.62 4.09
C CYS A 109 -14.74 -1.38 3.45
N LEU A 110 -15.93 -1.48 2.85
CA LEU A 110 -16.65 -0.33 2.30
C LEU A 110 -17.36 0.46 3.40
N TYR A 111 -18.03 -0.23 4.32
CA TYR A 111 -18.84 0.42 5.36
C TYR A 111 -18.04 0.86 6.58
N ARG A 112 -17.07 0.05 7.02
CA ARG A 112 -16.30 0.25 8.26
C ARG A 112 -14.78 0.11 8.00
N PRO A 113 -14.22 0.85 7.01
CA PRO A 113 -12.82 0.71 6.60
C PRO A 113 -11.82 0.97 7.73
N LYS A 114 -12.08 1.95 8.60
CA LYS A 114 -11.12 2.37 9.64
C LYS A 114 -10.89 1.24 10.64
N GLU A 115 -11.97 0.60 11.08
CA GLU A 115 -11.94 -0.52 12.02
C GLU A 115 -11.29 -1.75 11.38
N VAL A 116 -11.76 -2.14 10.18
CA VAL A 116 -11.25 -3.33 9.47
C VAL A 116 -9.76 -3.21 9.16
N TYR A 117 -9.30 -2.06 8.64
CA TYR A 117 -7.89 -1.86 8.34
C TYR A 117 -7.04 -1.75 9.60
N THR A 118 -7.57 -1.18 10.69
CA THR A 118 -6.87 -1.17 11.98
C THR A 118 -6.70 -2.56 12.54
N LEU A 119 -7.73 -3.40 12.45
CA LEU A 119 -7.66 -4.81 12.81
C LEU A 119 -6.65 -5.56 11.94
N LEU A 120 -6.61 -5.31 10.62
CA LEU A 120 -5.62 -5.90 9.71
C LEU A 120 -4.18 -5.61 10.17
N PHE A 121 -3.89 -4.36 10.52
CA PHE A 121 -2.60 -3.95 11.09
C PHE A 121 -2.29 -4.67 12.40
N ALA A 122 -3.24 -4.70 13.34
CA ALA A 122 -3.05 -5.33 14.64
C ALA A 122 -2.83 -6.84 14.51
N SER A 123 -3.64 -7.52 13.70
CA SER A 123 -3.51 -8.97 13.45
C SER A 123 -2.18 -9.31 12.79
N ALA A 124 -1.78 -8.59 11.74
CA ALA A 124 -0.50 -8.81 11.07
C ALA A 124 0.69 -8.64 12.03
N TRP A 125 0.71 -7.56 12.81
CA TRP A 125 1.76 -7.34 13.80
C TRP A 125 1.79 -8.44 14.86
N SER A 126 0.63 -8.86 15.38
CA SER A 126 0.57 -9.92 16.39
C SER A 126 1.23 -11.21 15.90
N VAL A 127 1.04 -11.58 14.62
CA VAL A 127 1.65 -12.79 14.05
C VAL A 127 3.16 -12.65 14.01
N ILE A 128 3.69 -11.54 13.49
CA ILE A 128 5.15 -11.31 13.42
C ILE A 128 5.77 -11.27 14.82
N LYS A 129 5.12 -10.57 15.76
CA LYS A 129 5.56 -10.45 17.15
C LYS A 129 5.69 -11.82 17.81
N ASP A 130 4.63 -12.64 17.76
CA ASP A 130 4.59 -13.88 18.54
C ASP A 130 5.41 -15.00 17.91
N PHE A 131 5.47 -15.05 16.57
CA PHE A 131 6.40 -15.96 15.90
C PHE A 131 7.86 -15.60 16.20
N GLY A 132 8.19 -14.31 16.24
CA GLY A 132 9.53 -13.87 16.60
C GLY A 132 9.89 -14.13 18.06
N SER A 133 8.97 -13.87 18.99
CA SER A 133 9.19 -14.12 20.42
C SER A 133 9.25 -15.61 20.78
N ASN A 134 8.76 -16.52 19.93
CA ASN A 134 8.78 -17.95 20.20
C ASN A 134 10.22 -18.51 20.08
N PRO A 135 10.80 -19.08 21.15
CA PRO A 135 12.16 -19.64 21.14
C PRO A 135 12.37 -20.78 20.13
N LYS A 136 11.30 -21.49 19.75
CA LYS A 136 11.35 -22.53 18.71
C LYS A 136 11.60 -21.96 17.31
N PHE A 137 11.31 -20.67 17.09
CA PHE A 137 11.57 -19.99 15.82
C PHE A 137 12.77 -19.06 15.95
N LEU A 138 12.65 -17.99 16.74
CA LEU A 138 13.71 -17.00 16.94
C LEU A 138 13.95 -16.72 18.42
N GLY A 139 12.92 -16.42 19.22
CA GLY A 139 13.07 -16.05 20.63
C GLY A 139 13.64 -14.64 20.80
N ALA A 140 13.21 -13.69 19.97
CA ALA A 140 13.66 -12.31 20.03
C ALA A 140 12.54 -11.32 19.67
N ARG A 141 12.63 -10.10 20.17
CA ARG A 141 11.71 -8.99 19.89
C ARG A 141 11.91 -8.51 18.45
N MET A 142 10.86 -8.66 17.65
CA MET A 142 10.85 -8.26 16.24
C MET A 142 10.58 -6.77 16.04
N GLY A 143 10.71 -6.32 14.80
CA GLY A 143 10.17 -5.06 14.33
C GLY A 143 9.46 -5.23 12.99
N MET A 144 8.63 -4.28 12.61
CA MET A 144 7.91 -4.32 11.33
C MET A 144 7.56 -2.91 10.87
N ILE A 145 7.79 -2.61 9.59
CA ILE A 145 7.20 -1.48 8.89
C ILE A 145 6.08 -2.03 8.02
N ALA A 146 4.83 -1.63 8.26
CA ALA A 146 3.68 -2.10 7.50
C ALA A 146 3.03 -0.97 6.70
N ILE A 147 2.72 -1.22 5.43
CA ILE A 147 2.09 -0.27 4.50
C ILE A 147 0.80 -0.87 3.95
N LEU A 148 -0.33 -0.17 4.17
CA LEU A 148 -1.63 -0.57 3.64
C LEU A 148 -1.78 -0.23 2.15
N HIS A 149 -2.17 -1.25 1.38
CA HIS A 149 -2.64 -1.15 0.01
C HIS A 149 -4.08 -1.66 -0.05
N THR A 150 -4.91 -1.06 -0.90
CA THR A 150 -6.34 -1.42 -1.01
C THR A 150 -6.76 -1.78 -2.44
N TRP A 151 -5.82 -1.92 -3.37
CA TRP A 151 -6.12 -2.11 -4.79
C TRP A 151 -5.42 -3.32 -5.41
N GLY A 152 -6.12 -3.99 -6.32
CA GLY A 152 -5.53 -4.89 -7.31
C GLY A 152 -5.03 -4.13 -8.55
N GLN A 153 -4.44 -4.85 -9.51
CA GLN A 153 -4.00 -4.23 -10.77
C GLN A 153 -5.17 -3.61 -11.55
N ASN A 154 -6.35 -4.23 -11.52
CA ASN A 154 -7.57 -3.76 -12.17
C ASN A 154 -8.39 -2.73 -11.35
N LEU A 155 -7.82 -2.17 -10.27
CA LEU A 155 -8.48 -1.27 -9.32
C LEU A 155 -9.67 -1.89 -8.58
N SER A 156 -9.76 -3.22 -8.49
CA SER A 156 -10.68 -3.84 -7.55
C SER A 156 -10.20 -3.63 -6.11
N LEU A 157 -11.13 -3.57 -5.17
CA LEU A 157 -10.81 -3.54 -3.74
C LEU A 157 -10.07 -4.83 -3.38
N HIS A 158 -8.84 -4.66 -2.89
CA HIS A 158 -7.96 -5.75 -2.49
C HIS A 158 -7.09 -5.30 -1.30
N PRO A 159 -7.62 -5.27 -0.08
CA PRO A 159 -6.88 -4.82 1.10
C PRO A 159 -5.78 -5.80 1.47
N HIS A 160 -4.54 -5.30 1.53
CA HIS A 160 -3.37 -6.06 1.96
C HIS A 160 -2.31 -5.15 2.58
N LEU A 161 -1.48 -5.72 3.45
CA LEU A 161 -0.31 -5.04 4.00
C LEU A 161 0.95 -5.53 3.30
N HIS A 162 1.77 -4.59 2.85
CA HIS A 162 3.17 -4.84 2.58
C HIS A 162 3.96 -4.59 3.86
N CYS A 163 4.58 -5.64 4.40
CA CYS A 163 5.38 -5.57 5.61
C CYS A 163 6.86 -5.78 5.28
N ILE A 164 7.71 -4.87 5.76
CA ILE A 164 9.15 -5.02 5.79
C ILE A 164 9.54 -5.42 7.20
N VAL A 165 10.17 -6.59 7.32
CA VAL A 165 10.49 -7.22 8.59
C VAL A 165 11.98 -7.58 8.58
N PRO A 166 12.79 -7.16 9.56
CA PRO A 166 14.20 -7.51 9.60
C PRO A 166 14.36 -9.03 9.81
N GLY A 167 15.43 -9.59 9.27
CA GLY A 167 15.81 -11.00 9.38
C GLY A 167 16.34 -11.39 10.75
N GLY A 168 15.85 -10.76 11.81
CA GLY A 168 16.31 -10.97 13.16
C GLY A 168 15.60 -10.02 14.12
N GLY A 169 15.96 -10.13 15.39
CA GLY A 169 15.36 -9.33 16.45
C GLY A 169 16.27 -9.18 17.67
N MET A 170 15.83 -8.37 18.63
CA MET A 170 16.58 -8.08 19.85
C MET A 170 16.17 -9.04 20.97
N THR A 171 17.13 -9.74 21.57
CA THR A 171 16.89 -10.54 22.77
C THR A 171 16.62 -9.64 23.99
N ALA A 172 16.12 -10.22 25.09
CA ALA A 172 15.95 -9.49 26.34
C ALA A 172 17.28 -8.94 26.89
N ALA A 173 18.39 -9.62 26.61
CA ALA A 173 19.74 -9.19 26.97
C ALA A 173 20.31 -8.09 26.05
N GLY A 174 19.52 -7.54 25.11
CA GLY A 174 19.98 -6.50 24.19
C GLY A 174 20.82 -7.02 23.01
N ASN A 175 21.03 -8.33 22.89
CA ASN A 175 21.81 -8.91 21.79
C ASN A 175 20.96 -9.15 20.55
N TRP A 176 21.51 -8.89 19.37
CA TRP A 176 20.88 -9.24 18.10
C TRP A 176 20.87 -10.74 17.88
N LYS A 177 19.73 -11.28 17.44
CA LYS A 177 19.58 -12.68 17.03
C LYS A 177 19.13 -12.76 15.58
N ASP A 178 19.97 -13.36 14.76
CA ASP A 178 19.74 -13.54 13.32
C ASP A 178 18.91 -14.80 13.06
N ILE A 179 17.88 -14.69 12.21
CA ILE A 179 17.05 -15.81 11.80
C ILE A 179 17.84 -16.86 11.02
N ALA A 180 18.87 -16.45 10.27
CA ALA A 180 19.74 -17.36 9.51
C ALA A 180 20.61 -18.24 10.40
N LYS A 181 20.85 -17.83 11.65
CA LYS A 181 21.62 -18.57 12.66
C LYS A 181 20.73 -19.31 13.67
N ALA A 182 19.41 -19.19 13.56
CA ALA A 182 18.49 -19.83 14.48
C ALA A 182 18.51 -21.36 14.28
N LYS A 183 18.47 -22.11 15.40
CA LYS A 183 18.56 -23.59 15.44
C LYS A 183 17.44 -24.32 14.70
N SER A 184 16.39 -23.62 14.24
CA SER A 184 15.23 -24.26 13.63
C SER A 184 15.50 -24.65 12.17
N GLY A 185 15.26 -25.91 11.83
CA GLY A 185 15.54 -26.54 10.53
C GLY A 185 14.77 -26.00 9.31
N TYR A 186 14.24 -24.78 9.36
CA TYR A 186 13.62 -24.10 8.23
C TYR A 186 14.71 -23.58 7.28
N ARG A 187 15.26 -24.51 6.50
CA ARG A 187 16.14 -24.34 5.32
C ARG A 187 16.51 -22.88 4.99
N LYS A 188 17.74 -22.51 5.34
CA LYS A 188 18.57 -21.43 4.74
C LYS A 188 17.76 -20.23 4.21
N ALA A 189 17.46 -19.27 5.08
CA ALA A 189 17.13 -17.86 4.76
C ALA A 189 16.01 -17.57 3.73
N ARG A 190 15.27 -18.55 3.20
CA ARG A 190 14.30 -18.31 2.10
C ARG A 190 13.00 -17.64 2.57
N TYR A 191 12.60 -17.88 3.81
CA TYR A 191 11.41 -17.30 4.43
C TYR A 191 11.72 -16.89 5.87
N LEU A 192 10.99 -15.90 6.39
CA LEU A 192 11.17 -15.43 7.76
C LEU A 192 10.68 -16.47 8.78
N PHE A 193 9.46 -16.98 8.60
CA PHE A 193 8.80 -17.97 9.44
C PHE A 193 7.97 -18.93 8.57
N PRO A 194 7.45 -20.06 9.12
CA PRO A 194 6.61 -20.99 8.36
C PRO A 194 5.33 -20.32 7.85
N VAL A 195 5.27 -20.07 6.54
CA VAL A 195 4.21 -19.27 5.91
C VAL A 195 2.81 -19.86 6.12
N LYS A 196 2.66 -21.18 5.99
CA LYS A 196 1.37 -21.86 6.23
C LYS A 196 0.87 -21.67 7.67
N ALA A 197 1.76 -21.77 8.65
CA ALA A 197 1.42 -21.55 10.05
C ALA A 197 1.03 -20.08 10.30
N MET A 198 1.79 -19.12 9.75
CA MET A 198 1.44 -17.71 9.81
C MET A 198 0.06 -17.44 9.19
N SER A 199 -0.27 -18.05 8.04
CA SER A 199 -1.58 -17.91 7.40
C SER A 199 -2.73 -18.41 8.27
N THR A 200 -2.58 -19.59 8.88
CA THR A 200 -3.58 -20.16 9.80
C THR A 200 -3.80 -19.27 11.02
N VAL A 201 -2.72 -18.83 11.67
CA VAL A 201 -2.79 -17.99 12.86
C VAL A 201 -3.34 -16.59 12.52
N PHE A 202 -2.93 -16.01 11.39
CA PHE A 202 -3.44 -14.73 10.92
C PHE A 202 -4.95 -14.77 10.70
N ARG A 203 -5.46 -15.80 10.00
CA ARG A 203 -6.91 -16.01 9.82
C ARG A 203 -7.63 -16.09 11.15
N ALA A 204 -7.15 -16.95 12.05
CA ALA A 204 -7.80 -17.15 13.36
C ALA A 204 -7.87 -15.85 14.17
N ARG A 205 -6.76 -15.11 14.27
CA ARG A 205 -6.68 -13.85 15.03
C ARG A 205 -7.50 -12.74 14.41
N PHE A 206 -7.46 -12.60 13.09
CA PHE A 206 -8.26 -11.59 12.41
C PHE A 206 -9.74 -11.88 12.60
N VAL A 207 -10.19 -13.11 12.36
CA VAL A 207 -11.61 -13.48 12.53
C VAL A 207 -12.06 -13.35 13.98
N ALA A 208 -11.22 -13.72 14.96
CA ALA A 208 -11.54 -13.52 16.37
C ALA A 208 -11.69 -12.03 16.73
N GLY A 209 -10.80 -11.17 16.22
CA GLY A 209 -10.95 -9.72 16.40
C GLY A 209 -12.15 -9.14 15.68
N LEU A 210 -12.50 -9.70 14.52
CA LEU A 210 -13.67 -9.28 13.73
C LEU A 210 -14.96 -9.59 14.48
N LYS A 211 -15.09 -10.80 15.05
CA LYS A 211 -16.24 -11.21 15.89
C LYS A 211 -16.48 -10.29 17.09
N LYS A 212 -15.43 -9.67 17.63
CA LYS A 212 -15.53 -8.72 18.75
C LYS A 212 -16.01 -7.34 18.33
N GLN A 213 -15.85 -6.97 17.06
CA GLN A 213 -16.11 -5.61 16.56
C GLN A 213 -17.37 -5.53 15.68
N PHE A 214 -17.81 -6.66 15.13
CA PHE A 214 -18.89 -6.71 14.17
C PHE A 214 -19.83 -7.87 14.45
N GLU A 215 -21.12 -7.57 14.49
CA GLU A 215 -22.16 -8.59 14.41
C GLU A 215 -22.36 -8.96 12.95
N GLN A 216 -22.17 -10.23 12.62
CA GLN A 216 -22.39 -10.79 11.29
C GLN A 216 -23.03 -12.17 11.43
N PRO A 217 -23.80 -12.65 10.44
CA PRO A 217 -24.34 -14.00 10.46
C PRO A 217 -23.26 -15.06 10.61
N ILE A 218 -23.58 -16.20 11.23
CA ILE A 218 -22.64 -17.32 11.38
C ILE A 218 -22.07 -17.76 10.02
N SER A 219 -22.91 -17.80 8.99
CA SER A 219 -22.54 -18.15 7.61
C SER A 219 -21.43 -17.25 7.02
N PHE A 220 -21.37 -15.98 7.41
CA PHE A 220 -20.29 -15.07 7.01
C PHE A 220 -18.94 -15.54 7.59
N TYR A 221 -18.91 -15.89 8.87
CA TYR A 221 -17.70 -16.38 9.53
C TYR A 221 -17.27 -17.75 9.00
N GLU A 222 -18.21 -18.66 8.76
CA GLU A 222 -17.94 -19.95 8.13
C GLU A 222 -17.30 -19.78 6.74
N ALA A 223 -17.81 -18.85 5.93
CA ALA A 223 -17.24 -18.54 4.62
C ALA A 223 -15.78 -18.08 4.71
N LEU A 224 -15.40 -17.34 5.77
CA LEU A 224 -14.00 -16.94 5.99
C LEU A 224 -13.09 -18.13 6.32
N PHE A 225 -13.59 -19.16 7.02
CA PHE A 225 -12.83 -20.37 7.34
C PHE A 225 -12.77 -21.37 6.19
N LYS A 226 -13.76 -21.38 5.28
CA LYS A 226 -13.73 -22.16 4.03
C LYS A 226 -12.64 -21.68 3.06
N LYS A 227 -12.22 -20.40 3.15
CA LYS A 227 -11.15 -19.85 2.31
C LYS A 227 -9.76 -20.11 2.88
N ASN A 228 -8.82 -20.37 1.98
CA ASN A 228 -7.39 -20.33 2.27
C ASN A 228 -6.91 -18.88 2.31
N TRP A 229 -6.44 -18.44 3.48
CA TRP A 229 -5.86 -17.11 3.64
C TRP A 229 -4.40 -17.14 3.21
N VAL A 230 -3.94 -16.10 2.54
CA VAL A 230 -2.59 -16.05 1.99
C VAL A 230 -1.77 -15.05 2.80
N VAL A 231 -0.74 -15.58 3.47
CA VAL A 231 0.44 -14.81 3.83
C VAL A 231 1.48 -15.14 2.77
N TYR A 232 2.10 -14.12 2.19
CA TYR A 232 3.21 -14.32 1.25
C TYR A 232 4.49 -13.83 1.89
N CYS A 233 5.58 -14.56 1.72
CA CYS A 233 6.90 -14.13 2.18
C CYS A 233 7.89 -14.28 1.03
N LYS A 234 8.51 -13.17 0.64
CA LYS A 234 9.60 -13.17 -0.33
C LYS A 234 10.92 -13.39 0.41
N ALA A 235 11.87 -14.04 -0.26
CA ALA A 235 13.26 -14.12 0.16
C ALA A 235 13.84 -12.72 0.47
N PRO A 236 14.81 -12.64 1.38
CA PRO A 236 15.24 -11.36 1.94
C PRO A 236 16.00 -10.53 0.92
N PHE A 237 15.89 -9.22 1.04
CA PHE A 237 16.79 -8.27 0.40
C PHE A 237 18.05 -8.15 1.25
N TYR A 238 19.22 -8.32 0.65
CA TYR A 238 20.51 -8.26 1.35
C TYR A 238 21.11 -6.85 1.42
N GLN A 239 20.59 -5.90 0.65
CA GLN A 239 21.11 -4.52 0.60
C GLN A 239 20.02 -3.53 0.98
N ASN A 240 20.33 -2.55 1.84
CA ASN A 240 19.41 -1.50 2.29
C ASN A 240 18.79 -0.74 1.11
N ARG A 241 19.59 -0.42 0.09
CA ARG A 241 19.10 0.21 -1.16
C ARG A 241 17.94 -0.55 -1.82
N HIS A 242 17.98 -1.88 -1.82
CA HIS A 242 16.88 -2.68 -2.37
C HIS A 242 15.61 -2.61 -1.52
N VAL A 243 15.75 -2.57 -0.19
CA VAL A 243 14.63 -2.38 0.75
C VAL A 243 14.02 -1.00 0.55
N VAL A 244 14.85 0.01 0.30
CA VAL A 244 14.49 1.41 0.15
C VAL A 244 13.81 1.67 -1.19
N GLU A 245 14.36 1.17 -2.30
CA GLU A 245 13.67 1.17 -3.59
C GLU A 245 12.33 0.44 -3.51
N TYR A 246 12.32 -0.69 -2.81
CA TYR A 246 11.10 -1.45 -2.59
C TYR A 246 10.09 -0.61 -1.83
N LEU A 247 10.44 -0.08 -0.65
CA LEU A 247 9.56 0.76 0.15
C LEU A 247 9.07 1.95 -0.66
N GLY A 248 9.92 2.59 -1.47
CA GLY A 248 9.54 3.61 -2.43
C GLY A 248 8.38 3.19 -3.34
N ARG A 249 8.52 2.03 -3.98
CA ARG A 249 7.50 1.48 -4.89
C ARG A 249 6.17 1.19 -4.22
N TYR A 250 6.06 1.09 -2.90
CA TYR A 250 4.79 0.75 -2.22
C TYR A 250 4.29 1.84 -1.26
N THR A 251 5.16 2.70 -0.72
CA THR A 251 4.78 3.68 0.32
C THR A 251 4.01 4.87 -0.22
N HIS A 252 4.26 5.26 -1.48
CA HIS A 252 3.70 6.48 -2.10
C HIS A 252 2.92 6.21 -3.37
N LYS A 253 2.89 4.96 -3.85
CA LYS A 253 1.94 4.58 -4.89
C LYS A 253 0.52 4.83 -4.39
N ILE A 254 -0.24 5.44 -5.29
CA ILE A 254 -1.70 5.52 -5.18
C ILE A 254 -2.30 4.36 -6.00
N ALA A 255 -3.63 4.27 -6.01
CA ALA A 255 -4.37 3.23 -6.74
C ALA A 255 -3.84 2.94 -8.15
N ILE A 256 -3.49 3.99 -8.89
CA ILE A 256 -3.00 3.89 -10.28
C ILE A 256 -1.94 4.95 -10.57
N SER A 257 -0.86 4.58 -11.26
CA SER A 257 0.08 5.56 -11.82
C SER A 257 -0.48 6.13 -13.13
N ASN A 258 -0.27 7.43 -13.38
CA ASN A 258 -0.65 8.07 -14.65
C ASN A 258 -0.05 7.34 -15.87
N HIS A 259 1.16 6.77 -15.75
CA HIS A 259 1.80 5.98 -16.81
C HIS A 259 1.03 4.71 -17.21
N ARG A 260 0.09 4.26 -16.39
CA ARG A 260 -0.76 3.11 -16.73
C ARG A 260 -1.92 3.51 -17.62
N ILE A 261 -2.32 4.78 -17.66
CA ILE A 261 -3.42 5.27 -18.49
C ILE A 261 -2.88 5.45 -19.91
N VAL A 262 -3.49 4.75 -20.87
CA VAL A 262 -2.99 4.68 -22.26
C VAL A 262 -3.98 5.25 -23.28
N SER A 263 -5.26 5.39 -22.92
CA SER A 263 -6.25 6.05 -23.78
C SER A 263 -7.39 6.61 -22.96
N LEU A 264 -7.92 7.75 -23.40
CA LEU A 264 -9.12 8.40 -22.89
C LEU A 264 -10.02 8.77 -24.09
N LYS A 265 -10.87 7.85 -24.57
CA LYS A 265 -11.76 8.04 -25.75
C LYS A 265 -13.18 7.60 -25.41
N ASP A 266 -14.18 8.21 -26.04
CA ASP A 266 -15.59 7.78 -25.97
C ASP A 266 -16.12 7.58 -24.53
N ASN A 267 -15.77 8.50 -23.62
CA ASN A 267 -16.10 8.43 -22.19
C ASN A 267 -15.61 7.13 -21.50
N LYS A 268 -14.51 6.57 -21.99
CA LYS A 268 -13.85 5.38 -21.46
C LYS A 268 -12.37 5.65 -21.16
N VAL A 269 -11.91 5.07 -20.07
CA VAL A 269 -10.51 5.02 -19.66
C VAL A 269 -9.95 3.65 -20.03
N THR A 270 -8.87 3.64 -20.80
CA THR A 270 -8.06 2.43 -21.03
C THR A 270 -6.78 2.52 -20.24
N PHE A 271 -6.47 1.48 -19.46
CA PHE A 271 -5.21 1.39 -18.73
C PHE A 271 -4.59 0.00 -18.79
N SER A 272 -3.25 -0.05 -18.76
CA SER A 272 -2.50 -1.29 -18.76
C SER A 272 -2.58 -1.98 -17.39
N THR A 273 -2.93 -3.25 -17.39
CA THR A 273 -3.08 -4.15 -16.24
C THR A 273 -2.14 -5.36 -16.39
N LYS A 274 -1.82 -6.02 -15.28
CA LYS A 274 -1.09 -7.29 -15.27
C LYS A 274 -1.99 -8.40 -14.74
N ASP A 275 -1.98 -9.54 -15.41
CA ASP A 275 -2.61 -10.76 -14.92
C ASP A 275 -1.55 -11.65 -14.24
N TYR A 276 -1.51 -11.64 -12.91
CA TYR A 276 -0.58 -12.45 -12.15
C TYR A 276 -0.90 -13.96 -12.19
N ARG A 277 -2.13 -14.35 -12.54
CA ARG A 277 -2.46 -15.77 -12.74
C ARG A 277 -1.82 -16.32 -14.03
N ARG A 278 -1.50 -15.43 -14.98
CA ARG A 278 -0.84 -15.72 -16.24
C ARG A 278 0.58 -15.13 -16.28
N GLY A 279 1.36 -15.34 -15.23
CA GLY A 279 2.78 -14.95 -15.20
C GLY A 279 3.04 -13.43 -15.23
N GLY A 280 2.02 -12.60 -14.99
CA GLY A 280 2.15 -11.14 -15.06
C GLY A 280 1.96 -10.57 -16.47
N ALA A 281 1.39 -11.34 -17.41
CA ALA A 281 1.07 -10.90 -18.76
C ALA A 281 0.29 -9.57 -18.73
N LYS A 282 0.72 -8.63 -19.58
CA LYS A 282 0.08 -7.31 -19.68
C LYS A 282 -1.14 -7.39 -20.58
N TYR A 283 -2.24 -6.82 -20.14
CA TYR A 283 -3.43 -6.62 -20.96
C TYR A 283 -3.95 -5.18 -20.78
N LYS A 284 -4.88 -4.75 -21.63
CA LYS A 284 -5.54 -3.44 -21.51
C LYS A 284 -6.92 -3.67 -20.90
N LEU A 285 -7.23 -2.93 -19.84
CA LEU A 285 -8.58 -2.88 -19.28
C LEU A 285 -9.23 -1.56 -19.70
N ILE A 286 -10.46 -1.66 -20.20
CA ILE A 286 -11.26 -0.52 -20.64
C ILE A 286 -12.45 -0.41 -19.69
N LEU A 287 -12.64 0.75 -19.07
CA LEU A 287 -13.77 1.05 -18.19
C LEU A 287 -14.45 2.34 -18.63
N PRO A 288 -15.77 2.48 -18.50
CA PRO A 288 -16.41 3.80 -18.53
C PRO A 288 -15.79 4.73 -17.48
N ASP A 289 -15.77 6.03 -17.75
CA ASP A 289 -15.22 7.04 -16.84
C ASP A 289 -15.84 6.90 -15.43
N ALA A 290 -17.16 6.70 -15.37
CA ALA A 290 -17.89 6.46 -14.12
C ALA A 290 -17.35 5.28 -13.30
N GLU A 291 -17.15 4.12 -13.94
CA GLU A 291 -16.65 2.93 -13.26
C GLU A 291 -15.18 3.07 -12.86
N PHE A 292 -14.37 3.74 -13.68
CA PHE A 292 -12.99 4.07 -13.32
C PHE A 292 -12.93 4.95 -12.06
N ILE A 293 -13.75 6.01 -12.00
CA ILE A 293 -13.79 6.92 -10.85
C ILE A 293 -14.35 6.20 -9.61
N ARG A 294 -15.42 5.43 -9.76
CA ARG A 294 -15.98 4.61 -8.66
C ARG A 294 -14.92 3.68 -8.08
N ARG A 295 -14.16 2.97 -8.92
CA ARG A 295 -13.05 2.11 -8.46
C ARG A 295 -11.94 2.92 -7.80
N PHE A 296 -11.57 4.07 -8.37
CA PHE A 296 -10.58 4.95 -7.76
C PHE A 296 -10.98 5.39 -6.34
N CYS A 297 -12.26 5.70 -6.12
CA CYS A 297 -12.80 6.09 -4.81
C CYS A 297 -12.64 5.02 -3.73
N LEU A 298 -12.63 3.72 -4.10
CA LEU A 298 -12.39 2.60 -3.17
C LEU A 298 -11.02 2.69 -2.48
N HIS A 299 -10.10 3.48 -3.04
CA HIS A 299 -8.72 3.59 -2.59
C HIS A 299 -8.41 4.94 -1.94
N ILE A 300 -9.41 5.80 -1.81
CA ILE A 300 -9.33 7.00 -0.98
C ILE A 300 -9.53 6.55 0.47
N LEU A 301 -8.44 6.54 1.24
CA LEU A 301 -8.47 6.07 2.63
C LEU A 301 -9.29 7.02 3.52
N PRO A 302 -9.86 6.52 4.64
CA PRO A 302 -10.56 7.37 5.61
C PRO A 302 -9.71 8.57 6.05
N LYS A 303 -10.36 9.70 6.33
CA LYS A 303 -9.68 10.91 6.79
C LYS A 303 -8.86 10.59 8.05
N GLY A 304 -7.60 11.04 8.06
CA GLY A 304 -6.68 10.80 9.17
C GLY A 304 -6.13 9.37 9.29
N PHE A 305 -6.47 8.45 8.39
CA PHE A 305 -6.01 7.06 8.51
C PHE A 305 -4.50 6.91 8.22
N THR A 306 -3.76 6.42 9.21
CA THR A 306 -2.32 6.14 9.11
C THR A 306 -2.06 4.92 8.24
N ARG A 307 -1.56 5.15 7.01
CA ARG A 307 -1.29 4.10 6.00
C ARG A 307 0.01 3.32 6.27
N ILE A 308 1.00 3.95 6.90
CA ILE A 308 2.31 3.37 7.18
C ILE A 308 2.47 3.35 8.69
N ARG A 309 2.73 2.18 9.27
CA ARG A 309 2.90 2.00 10.72
C ARG A 309 4.21 1.28 11.01
N HIS A 310 4.86 1.66 12.11
CA HIS A 310 6.08 1.03 12.60
C HIS A 310 5.80 0.31 13.91
N TYR A 311 6.50 -0.79 14.13
CA TYR A 311 6.28 -1.67 15.27
C TYR A 311 7.60 -2.20 15.83
N GLY A 312 7.58 -2.51 17.14
CA GLY A 312 8.62 -3.25 17.82
C GLY A 312 9.95 -2.50 17.85
N ILE A 313 11.04 -3.15 17.44
CA ILE A 313 12.37 -2.50 17.40
C ILE A 313 12.49 -1.40 16.34
N LEU A 314 11.49 -1.27 15.45
CA LEU A 314 11.47 -0.24 14.39
C LEU A 314 10.50 0.91 14.68
N SER A 315 9.77 0.90 15.80
CA SER A 315 9.00 2.06 16.23
C SER A 315 9.91 3.04 16.96
N SER A 316 9.84 4.32 16.61
CA SER A 316 10.39 5.40 17.43
C SER A 316 9.77 5.34 18.83
N SER A 317 10.64 5.35 19.84
CA SER A 317 10.26 5.50 21.25
C SER A 317 9.49 6.79 21.49
#